data_AF-A0AAJ6HJU4-F1
#
_entry.id   AF-A0AAJ6HJU4-F1
#
_cell.length_a   1.000
_cell.length_b   1.000
_cell.length_c   1.000
_cell.angle_alpha   90.00
_cell.angle_beta   90.00
_cell.angle_gamma   90.00
#
_symmetry.space_group_name_H-M   'P 1'
#
loop_
_entity.id
_entity.type
_entity.pdbx_description
1 polymer ?
#
loop_
_entity_poly.entity_id
_entity_poly.type
_entity_poly.pdbx_seq_one_letter_code
_entity_poly.pdbx_strand_id
1 'polypeptide(L)' 'MPTDREVALEQALVAIIAAAETGGVDVGNIIKKAGLYIVDSGSPYQIASNAYGVQAAQEISNAHSLVLSRTE' A
#
# COMPACT_ATOMS: atom_id res chain seq x y z
N MET A 1 -11.45 -0.88 -17.06
CA MET A 1 -10.16 -0.23 -17.39
C MET A 1 -9.91 0.77 -16.28
N PRO A 2 -8.75 0.74 -15.61
CA PRO A 2 -8.45 1.71 -14.55
C PRO A 2 -8.37 3.11 -15.16
N THR A 3 -8.79 4.10 -14.38
CA THR A 3 -8.67 5.52 -14.71
C THR A 3 -7.21 5.95 -14.65
N ASP A 4 -6.85 7.04 -15.36
CA ASP A 4 -5.50 7.62 -15.29
C ASP A 4 -5.07 7.91 -13.85
N ARG A 5 -6.03 8.31 -13.00
CA ARG A 5 -5.81 8.55 -11.57
C ARG A 5 -5.48 7.27 -10.81
N GLU A 6 -6.17 6.17 -11.06
CA GLU A 6 -5.91 4.88 -10.41
C GLU A 6 -4.53 4.35 -10.80
N VAL A 7 -4.16 4.42 -12.08
CA VAL A 7 -2.83 4.02 -12.55
C VAL A 7 -1.74 4.88 -11.93
N ALA A 8 -1.92 6.20 -11.85
CA ALA A 8 -0.95 7.10 -11.22
C ALA A 8 -0.77 6.80 -9.73
N LEU A 9 -1.85 6.50 -9.00
CA LEU A 9 -1.80 6.14 -7.58
C LEU A 9 -1.11 4.79 -7.36
N GLU A 10 -1.38 3.79 -8.21
CA GLU A 10 -0.71 2.49 -8.16
C GLU A 10 0.80 2.63 -8.41
N GLN A 11 1.19 3.40 -9.44
CA GLN A 11 2.60 3.67 -9.73
C GLN A 11 3.31 4.38 -8.56
N ALA A 12 2.66 5.38 -7.96
CA ALA A 12 3.22 6.09 -6.81
C ALA A 12 3.41 5.16 -5.61
N LEU A 13 2.42 4.29 -5.33
CA LEU A 13 2.49 3.32 -4.25
C LEU A 13 3.62 2.31 -4.45
N VAL A 14 3.72 1.73 -5.65
CA VAL A 14 4.79 0.80 -6.02
C VAL A 14 6.17 1.45 -5.88
N ALA A 15 6.32 2.71 -6.33
CA ALA A 15 7.59 3.43 -6.22
C ALA A 15 8.02 3.67 -4.76
N ILE A 16 7.09 4.02 -3.87
CA ILE A 16 7.37 4.21 -2.44
C ILE A 16 7.78 2.89 -1.79
N ILE A 17 7.07 1.80 -2.08
CA ILE A 17 7.39 0.48 -1.52
C ILE A 17 8.77 0.00 -2.02
N ALA A 18 9.07 0.16 -3.32
CA ALA A 18 10.37 -0.16 -3.89
C ALA A 18 11.51 0.65 -3.24
N ALA A 19 11.30 1.95 -2.99
CA ALA A 19 12.27 2.78 -2.30
C ALA A 19 12.51 2.30 -0.85
N ALA A 20 11.48 1.82 -0.16
CA ALA A 20 11.62 1.27 1.19
C ALA A 20 12.37 -0.07 1.21
N GLU A 21 12.05 -0.99 0.27
CA GLU A 21 12.75 -2.28 0.12
C GLU A 21 14.24 -2.06 -0.15
N THR A 22 14.56 -1.25 -1.16
CA THR A 22 15.96 -0.97 -1.55
C THR A 22 16.72 -0.16 -0.49
N GLY A 23 16.01 0.55 0.38
CA GLY A 23 16.56 1.23 1.54
C GLY A 23 16.83 0.32 2.75
N GLY A 24 16.50 -0.98 2.68
CA GLY A 24 16.70 -1.93 3.78
C GLY A 24 15.73 -1.74 4.96
N VAL A 25 14.57 -1.12 4.70
CA VAL A 25 13.52 -0.94 5.70
C VAL A 25 12.70 -2.23 5.84
N ASP A 26 12.19 -2.53 7.04
CA ASP A 26 11.23 -3.62 7.24
C ASP A 26 9.85 -3.27 6.65
N VAL A 27 9.73 -3.46 5.34
CA VAL A 27 8.53 -3.16 4.56
C VAL A 27 7.35 -4.02 5.01
N GLY A 28 7.59 -5.28 5.39
CA GLY A 28 6.55 -6.15 5.93
C GLY A 28 5.85 -5.56 7.16
N ASN A 29 6.63 -5.01 8.10
CA ASN A 29 6.08 -4.31 9.27
C ASN A 29 5.38 -2.99 8.90
N ILE A 30 5.90 -2.24 7.93
CA ILE A 30 5.24 -1.03 7.43
C ILE A 30 3.87 -1.36 6.85
N ILE A 31 3.77 -2.36 5.98
CA ILE A 31 2.52 -2.77 5.34
C ILE A 31 1.52 -3.25 6.39
N LYS A 32 1.97 -4.05 7.36
CA LYS A 32 1.13 -4.49 8.48
C LYS A 32 0.54 -3.31 9.26
N LYS A 33 1.36 -2.30 9.59
CA LYS A 33 0.90 -1.08 10.27
C LYS A 33 -0.03 -0.24 9.39
N ALA A 34 0.29 -0.09 8.11
CA ALA A 34 -0.56 0.64 7.17
C ALA A 34 -1.95 -0.02 7.05
N GLY A 35 -2.01 -1.35 6.97
CA GLY A 35 -3.27 -2.10 7.00
C GLY A 35 -4.08 -1.79 8.26
N LEU A 36 -3.46 -1.79 9.44
CA LEU A 36 -4.12 -1.39 10.69
C LEU A 36 -4.65 0.04 10.63
N TYR A 37 -3.85 1.00 10.14
CA TYR A 37 -4.28 2.40 10.03
C TYR A 37 -5.45 2.62 9.07
N ILE A 38 -5.65 1.71 8.11
CA ILE A 38 -6.74 1.76 7.14
C ILE A 38 -8.02 1.16 7.73
N VAL A 39 -7.91 -0.01 8.38
CA VAL A 39 -9.09 -0.77 8.86
C VAL A 39 -9.57 -0.32 10.24
N ASP A 40 -8.67 0.21 11.07
CA ASP A 40 -9.03 0.70 12.41
C ASP A 40 -9.75 2.04 12.32
N SER A 41 -11.01 2.07 12.77
CA SER A 41 -11.84 3.28 12.82
C SER A 41 -11.34 4.34 13.82
N GLY A 42 -10.42 3.98 14.72
CA GLY A 42 -9.78 4.92 15.66
C GLY A 42 -8.50 5.56 15.11
N SER A 43 -8.04 5.16 13.93
CA SER A 43 -6.79 5.65 13.34
C SER A 43 -6.91 7.12 12.90
N PRO A 44 -6.00 8.03 13.33
CA PRO A 44 -5.98 9.41 12.85
C PRO A 44 -5.58 9.52 11.36
N TYR A 45 -5.10 8.42 10.77
CA TYR A 45 -4.69 8.34 9.36
C TYR A 45 -5.78 7.75 8.47
N GLN A 46 -6.93 7.37 9.03
CA GLN A 46 -8.06 6.89 8.25
C GLN A 46 -8.71 8.08 7.52
N ILE A 47 -8.68 8.05 6.18
CA ILE A 47 -9.21 9.13 5.33
C ILE A 47 -10.59 8.83 4.72
N ALA A 48 -11.07 7.59 4.86
CA ALA A 48 -12.30 7.11 4.26
C ALA A 48 -12.97 6.06 5.15
N SER A 49 -14.27 5.81 4.95
CA SER A 49 -15.00 4.80 5.71
C SER A 49 -14.46 3.38 5.47
N ASN A 50 -14.76 2.49 6.40
CA ASN A 50 -14.35 1.08 6.39
C ASN A 50 -14.75 0.32 5.10
N ALA A 51 -15.73 0.78 4.33
CA ALA A 51 -16.19 0.16 3.10
C ALA A 51 -15.07 0.02 2.04
N TYR A 52 -14.10 0.94 2.05
CA TYR A 52 -12.96 0.93 1.12
C TYR A 52 -11.67 0.38 1.75
N GLY A 53 -11.67 0.13 3.06
CA GLY A 53 -10.45 -0.22 3.79
C GLY A 53 -9.85 -1.56 3.34
N VAL A 54 -10.70 -2.55 3.05
CA VAL A 54 -10.24 -3.86 2.55
C VAL A 54 -9.58 -3.73 1.17
N GLN A 55 -10.18 -2.96 0.26
CA GLN A 55 -9.59 -2.70 -1.06
C GLN A 55 -8.25 -1.97 -0.93
N ALA A 56 -8.17 -0.92 -0.12
CA ALA A 56 -6.93 -0.18 0.08
C ALA A 56 -5.81 -1.06 0.68
N ALA A 57 -6.13 -1.94 1.64
CA ALA A 57 -5.17 -2.91 2.19
C ALA A 57 -4.71 -3.93 1.13
N GLN A 58 -5.61 -4.35 0.24
CA GLN A 58 -5.28 -5.24 -0.87
C GLN A 58 -4.35 -4.57 -1.88
N GLU A 59 -4.58 -3.30 -2.23
CA GLU A 59 -3.72 -2.55 -3.16
C GLU A 59 -2.28 -2.44 -2.63
N ILE A 60 -2.11 -2.21 -1.32
CA ILE A 60 -0.77 -2.21 -0.69
C ILE A 60 -0.11 -3.59 -0.81
N SER A 61 -0.86 -4.66 -0.58
CA SER A 61 -0.34 -6.03 -0.68
C SER A 61 0.06 -6.38 -2.11
N ASN A 62 -0.76 -6.00 -3.10
CA ASN A 62 -0.47 -6.20 -4.52
C ASN A 62 0.78 -5.43 -4.96
N ALA A 63 0.89 -4.16 -4.56
CA ALA A 63 2.05 -3.33 -4.88
C ALA A 63 3.34 -3.91 -4.29
N HIS A 64 3.29 -4.44 -3.06
CA HIS A 64 4.42 -5.11 -2.45
C HIS A 64 4.83 -6.40 -3.16
N SER A 65 3.88 -7.28 -3.49
CA SER A 65 4.17 -8.48 -4.28
C SER A 65 4.78 -8.14 -5.63
N LEU A 66 4.29 -7.07 -6.29
CA LEU A 66 4.86 -6.59 -7.54
C LEU A 66 6.31 -6.12 -7.36
N VAL A 67 6.62 -5.39 -6.29
CA VAL A 67 7.99 -4.99 -5.99
C VAL A 67 8.89 -6.20 -5.77
N LEU A 68 8.48 -7.16 -4.93
CA LEU A 68 9.26 -8.38 -4.66
C LEU A 68 9.57 -9.15 -5.95
N SER A 69 8.58 -9.33 -6.83
CA SER A 69 8.77 -10.01 -8.12
C SER A 69 9.74 -9.31 -9.10
N ARG A 70 10.11 -8.06 -8.83
CA ARG A 70 11.05 -7.27 -9.65
C ARG A 70 12.44 -7.16 -9.02
N THR A 71 12.58 -7.54 -7.76
CA THR A 71 13.85 -7.52 -7.00
C THR A 71 14.47 -8.89 -6.84
N GLU A 72 13.69 -9.96 -7.05
CA GLU A 72 14.15 -11.34 -7.23
C GLU A 72 14.78 -11.57 -8.62
#